data_AF-F9EJM1-F1
#
_entry.id   AF-F9EJM1-F1
#
_cell.length_a   1.000
_cell.length_b   1.000
_cell.length_c   1.000
_cell.angle_alpha   90.00
_cell.angle_beta   90.00
_cell.angle_gamma   90.00
#
_symmetry.space_group_name_H-M   'P 1'
#
loop_
_entity.id
_entity.type
_entity.pdbx_description
1 polymer ?
#
loop_
_entity_poly.entity_id
_entity_poly.type
_entity_poly.pdbx_seq_one_letter_code
_entity_poly.pdbx_strand_id
1 'polypeptide(L)'
;MSERNIRRRITLSPAENEIINNFIKKQGVSFSEFLRFSALKNIKESENLSLKEYLDKYCEKVDEKEQKELDELMKNINLEEDEGSEITLEDFLQNNI
;
A
#
# COMPACT_ATOMS: atom_id res chain seq x y z
N MET A 1 22.11 -17.03 6.11
CA MET A 1 22.45 -16.35 4.82
C MET A 1 23.42 -15.22 5.13
N SER A 2 24.46 -14.99 4.33
CA SER A 2 25.39 -13.88 4.56
C SER A 2 24.76 -12.55 4.18
N GLU A 3 25.07 -11.50 4.96
CA GLU A 3 24.65 -10.13 4.64
C GLU A 3 25.31 -9.70 3.32
N ARG A 4 24.49 -9.16 2.40
CA ARG A 4 24.97 -8.59 1.13
C ARG A 4 24.58 -7.12 1.07
N ASN A 5 25.57 -6.24 0.97
CA ASN A 5 25.36 -4.81 0.76
C ASN A 5 25.07 -4.54 -0.71
N ILE A 6 23.92 -3.91 -1.00
CA ILE A 6 23.50 -3.54 -2.35
C ILE A 6 23.61 -2.02 -2.49
N ARG A 7 24.38 -1.55 -3.49
CA ARG A 7 24.46 -0.12 -3.82
C ARG A 7 23.51 0.22 -4.96
N ARG A 8 22.55 1.11 -4.72
CA ARG A 8 21.62 1.65 -5.73
C ARG A 8 21.86 3.15 -5.88
N ARG A 9 21.64 3.69 -7.08
CA ARG A 9 21.59 5.13 -7.32
C ARG A 9 20.13 5.56 -7.38
N ILE A 10 19.83 6.69 -6.79
CA ILE A 10 18.53 7.35 -6.88
C ILE A 10 18.76 8.79 -7.35
N THR A 11 17.79 9.35 -8.05
CA THR A 11 17.78 10.75 -8.46
C THR A 11 16.81 11.48 -7.56
N LEU A 12 17.24 12.61 -7.02
CA LEU A 12 16.43 13.49 -6.19
C LEU A 12 16.55 14.91 -6.74
N SER A 13 15.47 15.67 -6.67
CA SER A 13 15.55 17.11 -6.84
C SER A 13 16.41 17.74 -5.73
N PRO A 14 16.97 18.94 -5.96
CA PRO A 14 17.72 19.65 -4.94
C PRO A 14 16.93 19.84 -3.64
N ALA A 15 15.63 20.15 -3.75
CA ALA A 15 14.74 20.37 -2.60
C ALA A 15 14.52 19.08 -1.78
N GLU A 16 14.25 17.95 -2.43
CA GLU A 16 14.11 16.65 -1.74
C GLU A 16 15.41 16.25 -1.02
N ASN A 17 16.54 16.44 -1.70
CA ASN A 17 17.85 16.12 -1.12
C ASN A 17 18.15 17.02 0.09
N GLU A 18 17.80 18.31 0.05
CA GLU A 18 17.97 19.21 1.19
C GLU A 18 17.11 18.79 2.40
N ILE A 19 15.83 18.49 2.17
CA ILE A 19 14.90 18.05 3.22
C ILE A 19 15.44 16.80 3.91
N ILE A 20 15.84 15.78 3.12
CA ILE A 20 16.37 14.52 3.66
C ILE A 20 17.67 14.77 4.42
N ASN A 21 18.61 15.52 3.86
CA ASN A 21 19.89 15.79 4.51
C ASN A 21 19.75 16.55 5.83
N ASN A 22 18.84 17.52 5.89
CA ASN A 22 18.55 18.26 7.13
C ASN A 22 17.92 17.35 8.20
N PHE A 23 17.05 16.43 7.79
CA PHE A 23 16.46 15.46 8.70
C PHE A 23 17.50 14.49 9.27
N ILE A 24 18.30 13.83 8.41
CA ILE A 24 19.27 12.83 8.86
C ILE A 24 20.39 13.43 9.73
N LYS A 25 20.77 14.69 9.47
CA LYS A 25 21.72 15.43 10.33
C LYS A 25 21.20 15.60 11.76
N LYS A 26 19.92 15.92 11.93
CA LYS A 26 19.29 16.05 13.25
C LYS A 26 19.22 14.73 13.99
N GLN A 27 19.05 13.62 13.27
CA GLN A 27 18.92 12.28 13.82
C GLN A 27 20.26 11.56 14.01
N GLY A 28 21.36 12.10 13.46
CA GLY A 28 22.69 11.47 13.55
C GLY A 28 22.81 10.15 12.79
N VAL A 29 22.01 9.94 11.74
CA VAL A 29 22.00 8.70 10.94
C VAL A 29 22.55 8.93 9.53
N SER A 30 23.06 7.89 8.89
CA SER A 30 23.46 7.98 7.49
C SER A 30 22.25 8.01 6.56
N PHE A 31 22.46 8.54 5.35
CA PHE A 31 21.42 8.60 4.31
C PHE A 31 20.88 7.20 3.96
N SER A 32 21.79 6.22 3.80
CA SER A 32 21.42 4.83 3.48
C SER A 32 20.66 4.16 4.63
N GLU A 33 21.02 4.44 5.88
CA GLU A 33 20.27 3.92 7.04
C GLU A 33 18.87 4.51 7.09
N PHE A 34 18.74 5.83 6.93
CA PHE A 34 17.45 6.49 6.91
C PHE A 34 16.53 5.92 5.84
N LEU A 35 17.02 5.74 4.61
CA LEU A 35 16.22 5.14 3.53
C LEU A 35 15.85 3.69 3.83
N ARG A 36 16.77 2.89 4.38
CA ARG A 36 16.49 1.51 4.78
C ARG A 36 15.39 1.45 5.84
N PHE A 37 15.49 2.27 6.90
CA PHE A 37 14.49 2.32 7.96
C PHE A 37 13.15 2.83 7.45
N SER A 38 13.15 3.87 6.63
CA SER A 38 11.92 4.45 6.08
C SER A 38 11.20 3.48 5.14
N ALA A 39 11.94 2.78 4.28
CA ALA A 39 11.38 1.75 3.40
C ALA A 39 10.77 0.59 4.21
N LEU A 40 11.51 0.05 5.20
CA LEU A 40 11.00 -1.03 6.04
C LEU A 40 9.78 -0.60 6.87
N LYS A 41 9.79 0.62 7.39
CA LYS A 41 8.64 1.18 8.12
C LYS A 41 7.42 1.27 7.20
N ASN A 42 7.59 1.80 6.00
CA ASN A 42 6.50 1.93 5.05
C ASN A 42 5.94 0.56 4.62
N ILE A 43 6.80 -0.43 4.33
CA ILE A 43 6.38 -1.80 3.99
C ILE A 43 5.59 -2.42 5.14
N LYS A 44 6.11 -2.34 6.37
CA LYS A 44 5.40 -2.88 7.54
C LYS A 44 4.07 -2.18 7.78
N GLU A 45 4.02 -0.87 7.62
CA GLU A 45 2.77 -0.12 7.74
C GLU A 45 1.79 -0.53 6.66
N SER A 46 2.23 -0.73 5.41
CA SER A 46 1.34 -1.15 4.32
C SER A 46 0.86 -2.60 4.46
N GLU A 47 1.71 -3.52 4.90
CA GLU A 47 1.37 -4.94 5.06
C GLU A 47 0.45 -5.18 6.28
N ASN A 48 0.49 -4.30 7.29
CA ASN A 48 -0.39 -4.39 8.45
C ASN A 48 -1.73 -3.66 8.26
N LEU A 49 -1.96 -2.99 7.13
CA LEU A 49 -3.28 -2.45 6.83
C LEU A 49 -4.20 -3.60 6.45
N SER A 50 -5.37 -3.67 7.09
CA SER A 50 -6.46 -4.47 6.53
C SER A 50 -6.80 -3.94 5.12
N LEU A 51 -7.36 -4.81 4.26
CA LEU A 51 -7.77 -4.42 2.91
C LEU A 51 -8.65 -3.16 2.93
N LYS A 52 -9.56 -3.07 3.90
CA LYS A 52 -10.41 -1.89 4.11
C LYS A 52 -9.58 -0.63 4.39
N GLU A 53 -8.66 -0.67 5.36
CA GLU A 53 -7.84 0.49 5.71
C GLU A 53 -6.90 0.92 4.58
N TYR A 54 -6.42 -0.04 3.78
CA TYR A 54 -5.63 0.23 2.60
C TYR A 54 -6.45 0.99 1.55
N LEU A 55 -7.64 0.48 1.21
CA LEU A 55 -8.54 1.11 0.24
C LEU A 55 -8.97 2.51 0.70
N ASP A 56 -9.36 2.66 1.98
CA ASP A 56 -9.78 3.94 2.55
C ASP A 56 -8.66 5.01 2.50
N LYS A 57 -7.39 4.59 2.58
CA LYS A 57 -6.23 5.50 2.63
C LYS A 57 -5.68 5.87 1.26
N TYR A 58 -5.73 4.95 0.31
CA TYR A 58 -5.03 5.09 -0.98
C TYR A 58 -5.95 5.13 -2.20
N CYS A 59 -7.22 4.76 -2.07
CA CYS A 59 -8.19 4.83 -3.15
C CYS A 59 -9.13 6.02 -2.93
N GLU A 60 -9.42 6.77 -4.00
CA GLU A 60 -10.49 7.75 -3.96
C GLU A 60 -11.83 7.04 -3.77
N LYS A 61 -12.75 7.72 -3.08
CA LYS A 61 -14.11 7.19 -2.95
C LYS A 61 -14.75 7.16 -4.33
N VAL A 62 -15.48 6.08 -4.57
CA VAL A 62 -16.39 5.94 -5.69
C VAL A 62 -17.37 7.12 -5.69
N ASP A 63 -17.74 7.61 -6.86
CA ASP A 63 -18.67 8.75 -6.95
C ASP A 63 -20.08 8.37 -6.42
N GLU A 64 -20.88 9.37 -6.08
CA GLU A 64 -22.19 9.13 -5.45
C GLU A 64 -23.15 8.31 -6.31
N LYS A 65 -23.04 8.39 -7.64
CA LYS A 65 -23.89 7.64 -8.56
C LYS A 65 -23.47 6.17 -8.58
N GLU A 66 -22.18 5.92 -8.76
CA GLU A 66 -21.62 4.56 -8.74
C GLU A 66 -21.84 3.88 -7.38
N GLN A 67 -21.64 4.60 -6.26
CA GLN A 67 -21.91 4.07 -4.93
C GLN A 67 -23.38 3.70 -4.74
N LYS A 68 -24.30 4.50 -5.28
CA LYS A 68 -25.74 4.22 -5.19
C LYS A 68 -26.14 3.00 -6.01
N GLU A 69 -25.56 2.81 -7.19
CA GLU A 69 -25.75 1.60 -8.00
C GLU A 69 -25.28 0.35 -7.23
N LEU A 70 -24.13 0.46 -6.54
CA LEU A 70 -23.57 -0.60 -5.72
C LEU A 70 -24.45 -0.93 -4.50
N ASP A 71 -24.95 0.09 -3.81
CA ASP A 71 -25.88 -0.06 -2.68
C ASP A 71 -27.21 -0.71 -3.09
N GLU A 72 -27.71 -0.39 -4.30
CA GLU A 72 -28.89 -1.04 -4.86
C GLU A 72 -28.63 -2.50 -5.23
N LEU A 73 -27.46 -2.81 -5.78
CA LEU A 73 -27.06 -4.18 -6.09
C LEU A 73 -26.95 -5.03 -4.80
N MET A 74 -26.33 -4.49 -3.75
CA MET A 74 -26.16 -5.16 -2.46
C MET A 74 -27.48 -5.47 -1.76
N LYS A 75 -28.51 -4.63 -1.89
CA LYS A 75 -29.84 -4.90 -1.31
C LYS A 75 -30.51 -6.15 -1.87
N ASN A 76 -30.12 -6.55 -3.07
CA ASN A 76 -30.70 -7.71 -3.76
C ASN A 76 -29.90 -9.00 -3.54
N ILE A 77 -28.77 -8.93 -2.82
CA ILE A 77 -27.93 -10.08 -2.47
C ILE A 77 -28.31 -10.54 -1.06
N ASN A 78 -28.71 -11.80 -0.93
CA ASN A 78 -28.93 -12.45 0.36
C ASN A 78 -27.69 -13.25 0.75
N LEU A 79 -26.82 -12.68 1.60
CA LEU A 79 -25.56 -13.31 2.01
C LEU A 79 -25.72 -14.63 2.80
N GLU A 80 -26.93 -14.95 3.27
CA GLU A 80 -27.22 -16.22 3.96
C GLU A 80 -27.70 -17.33 3.01
N GLU A 81 -28.24 -16.97 1.85
CA GLU A 81 -28.85 -17.93 0.89
C GLU A 81 -28.11 -17.98 -0.46
N ASP A 82 -27.44 -16.90 -0.87
CA ASP A 82 -26.69 -16.83 -2.11
C ASP A 82 -25.30 -17.45 -1.92
N GLU A 83 -25.03 -18.55 -2.63
CA GLU A 83 -23.72 -19.22 -2.61
C GLU A 83 -22.64 -18.32 -3.25
N GLY A 84 -21.79 -17.72 -2.41
CA GLY A 84 -20.55 -17.08 -2.82
C GLY A 84 -19.39 -18.07 -2.84
N SER A 85 -18.45 -17.91 -3.78
CA SER A 85 -17.18 -18.63 -3.77
C SER A 85 -16.05 -17.76 -3.25
N GLU A 86 -15.25 -18.28 -2.31
CA GLU A 86 -13.99 -17.64 -1.94
C GLU A 86 -13.01 -17.72 -3.10
N ILE A 87 -12.38 -16.60 -3.42
CA ILE A 87 -11.38 -16.46 -4.49
C ILE A 87 -10.06 -16.04 -3.85
N THR A 88 -8.98 -16.73 -4.20
CA THR A 88 -7.64 -16.35 -3.72
C THR A 88 -7.06 -15.21 -4.58
N LEU A 89 -6.08 -14.49 -4.03
CA LEU A 89 -5.33 -13.47 -4.77
C LEU A 89 -4.64 -14.08 -6.00
N GLU A 90 -4.14 -15.30 -5.88
CA GLU A 90 -3.55 -16.06 -6.98
C GLU A 90 -4.57 -16.32 -8.10
N ASP A 91 -5.81 -16.70 -7.77
CA ASP A 91 -6.87 -16.93 -8.76
C ASP A 91 -7.23 -15.64 -9.51
N PHE A 92 -7.31 -14.52 -8.78
CA PHE A 92 -7.58 -13.20 -9.35
C PHE A 92 -6.49 -12.76 -10.33
N LEU A 93 -5.21 -12.88 -9.92
CA LEU A 93 -4.06 -12.44 -10.70
C LEU A 93 -3.80 -13.29 -11.94
N GLN A 94 -4.28 -14.54 -11.95
CA GLN A 94 -4.16 -15.45 -13.09
C GLN A 94 -5.34 -15.35 -14.07
N ASN A 95 -6.31 -14.47 -13.84
CA ASN A 95 -7.55 -14.36 -14.64
C ASN A 95 -8.34 -15.67 -14.70
N ASN A 96 -8.29 -16.48 -13.63
CA ASN A 96 -9.07 -17.71 -13.50
C ASN A 96 -10.34 -17.43 -12.68
N ILE A 97 -11.15 -16.47 -13.16
CA ILE A 97 -12.42 -16.05 -12.55
C ILE A 97 -13.56 -16.31 -13.55
#